data_AF-A0AAD9ZVB5-F1
#
_entry.id   AF-A0AAD9ZVB5-F1
#
_cell.length_a   1.000
_cell.length_b   1.000
_cell.length_c   1.000
_cell.angle_alpha   90.00
_cell.angle_beta   90.00
_cell.angle_gamma   90.00
#
_symmetry.space_group_name_H-M   'P 1'
#
loop_
_entity.id
_entity.type
_entity.pdbx_description
1 polymer ?
#
loop_
_entity_poly.entity_id
_entity_poly.type
_entity_poly.pdbx_seq_one_letter_code
_entity_poly.pdbx_strand_id
1 'polypeptide(L)'
;MDIDSEEEIEEQIVEQAIRDEIEFNEVVLTVARATVYHHNNFLIKEPCRNSPRTGWMFIMEILNGNNRRCQEQFRMEKHVFVKLCDRLRSYGLTSTRGVRLEEAVGMFLMTLGHGVGNRIIQEQFQHSGETVSRQFGIVLEKMTMLAFDEIRPPRESNEVPHYIRSNPKYWPYFKDCIGAIDGTHVRVSLPVDEQIPYIGRKGFPTQNIMAVCGFDMLFTFVWPGWEGSAHDTHIFLEALRNTELKFLIPPYDKYYLVDSGYPNMKGYLALYKGERYHLPVFHTSGQPTGSRETFNYVHSSLRSVIERCFGVWKAQWKILQHMPNYKFDK
;
A
#
# COMPACT_ATOMS: atom_id res chain seq x y z
N MET A 1 84.36 -18.34 34.69
CA MET A 1 83.03 -18.88 34.36
C MET A 1 82.13 -18.21 35.36
N ASP A 2 81.47 -17.17 34.89
CA ASP A 2 80.92 -16.10 35.72
C ASP A 2 79.53 -16.51 36.20
N ILE A 3 79.44 -16.81 37.49
CA ILE A 3 78.24 -17.28 38.20
C ILE A 3 77.10 -16.24 38.07
N ASP A 4 77.43 -14.95 37.95
CA ASP A 4 76.47 -13.85 37.74
C ASP A 4 75.70 -13.93 36.40
N SER A 5 76.23 -14.63 35.38
CA SER A 5 75.58 -14.70 34.05
C SER A 5 74.56 -15.84 33.90
N GLU A 6 74.66 -16.89 34.71
CA GLU A 6 73.67 -17.97 34.73
C GLU A 6 72.44 -17.59 35.57
N GLU A 7 72.64 -16.86 36.67
CA GLU A 7 71.56 -16.39 37.56
C GLU A 7 70.66 -15.36 36.86
N GLU A 8 71.25 -14.46 36.05
CA GLU A 8 70.52 -13.45 35.26
C GLU A 8 69.69 -14.08 34.12
N ILE A 9 70.15 -15.21 33.55
CA ILE A 9 69.41 -15.98 32.54
C ILE A 9 68.24 -16.74 33.18
N GLU A 10 68.45 -17.36 34.34
CA GLU A 10 67.37 -18.04 35.08
C GLU A 10 66.29 -17.04 35.51
N GLU A 11 66.65 -15.84 35.96
CA GLU A 11 65.69 -14.79 36.32
C GLU A 11 64.85 -14.34 35.11
N GLN A 12 65.47 -14.16 33.93
CA GLN A 12 64.75 -13.85 32.69
C GLN A 12 63.80 -14.96 32.25
N ILE A 13 64.19 -16.24 32.41
CA ILE A 13 63.33 -17.39 32.08
C ILE A 13 62.12 -17.42 33.01
N VAL A 14 62.32 -17.17 34.30
CA VAL A 14 61.24 -17.12 35.29
C VAL A 14 60.29 -15.95 35.01
N GLU A 15 60.81 -14.75 34.71
CA GLU A 15 59.98 -13.60 34.34
C GLU A 15 59.16 -13.85 33.06
N GLN A 16 59.75 -14.50 32.05
CA GLN A 16 59.04 -14.84 30.83
C GLN A 16 57.94 -15.88 31.09
N ALA A 17 58.22 -16.92 31.89
CA ALA A 17 57.23 -17.92 32.25
C ALA A 17 56.04 -17.31 33.03
N ILE A 18 56.32 -16.39 33.95
CA ILE A 18 55.29 -15.63 34.68
C ILE A 18 54.45 -14.79 33.72
N ARG A 19 55.09 -14.12 32.76
CA ARG A 19 54.40 -13.31 31.74
C ARG A 19 53.49 -14.15 30.85
N ASP A 20 53.96 -15.31 30.40
CA ASP A 20 53.19 -16.24 29.57
C ASP A 20 51.99 -16.82 30.35
N GLU A 21 52.16 -17.11 31.64
CA GLU A 21 51.05 -17.56 32.50
C GLU A 21 50.01 -16.44 32.73
N ILE A 22 50.45 -15.20 32.91
CA ILE A 22 49.56 -14.03 33.00
C ILE A 22 48.79 -13.86 31.69
N GLU A 23 49.47 -13.89 30.54
CA GLU A 23 48.83 -13.75 29.23
C GLU A 23 47.83 -14.89 28.96
N PHE A 24 48.20 -16.13 29.28
CA PHE A 24 47.29 -17.27 29.18
C PHE A 24 46.05 -17.09 30.06
N ASN A 25 46.21 -16.65 31.31
CA ASN A 25 45.10 -16.37 32.21
C ASN A 25 44.20 -15.22 31.71
N GLU A 26 44.78 -14.17 31.12
CA GLU A 26 44.02 -13.09 30.49
C GLU A 26 43.19 -13.57 29.30
N VAL A 27 43.75 -14.43 28.44
CA VAL A 27 43.04 -15.05 27.32
C VAL A 27 41.89 -15.93 27.83
N VAL A 28 42.15 -16.79 28.81
CA VAL A 28 41.13 -17.67 29.42
C VAL A 28 40.00 -16.84 30.03
N LEU A 29 40.31 -15.79 30.78
CA LEU A 29 39.32 -14.89 31.37
C LEU A 29 38.50 -14.17 30.29
N THR A 30 39.13 -13.75 29.21
CA THR A 30 38.45 -13.08 28.09
C THR A 30 37.48 -14.03 27.38
N VAL A 31 37.92 -15.26 27.09
CA VAL A 31 37.06 -16.30 26.48
C VAL A 31 35.91 -16.68 27.41
N ALA A 32 36.17 -16.85 28.71
CA ALA A 32 35.14 -17.16 29.69
C ALA A 32 34.09 -16.03 29.77
N ARG A 33 34.53 -14.77 29.82
CA ARG A 33 33.63 -13.59 29.80
C ARG A 33 32.82 -13.52 28.51
N ALA A 34 33.45 -13.73 27.36
CA ALA A 34 32.77 -13.74 26.07
C ALA A 34 31.73 -14.87 25.99
N THR A 35 32.05 -16.05 26.53
CA THR A 35 31.15 -17.22 26.58
C THR A 35 29.96 -16.96 27.48
N VAL A 36 30.18 -16.43 28.68
CA VAL A 36 29.11 -16.05 29.61
C VAL A 36 28.24 -14.96 29.03
N TYR A 37 28.83 -13.92 28.43
CA TYR A 37 28.11 -12.87 27.72
C TYR A 37 27.25 -13.45 26.59
N HIS A 38 27.80 -14.36 25.78
CA HIS A 38 27.06 -14.98 24.70
C HIS A 38 25.91 -15.88 25.22
N HIS A 39 26.17 -16.66 26.26
CA HIS A 39 25.17 -17.51 26.90
C HIS A 39 24.00 -16.68 27.45
N ASN A 40 24.30 -15.63 28.21
CA ASN A 40 23.28 -14.81 28.85
C ASN A 40 22.48 -13.98 27.83
N ASN A 41 23.10 -13.48 26.76
CA ASN A 41 22.41 -12.61 25.81
C ASN A 41 21.73 -13.37 24.65
N PHE A 42 22.18 -14.58 24.31
CA PHE A 42 21.67 -15.30 23.13
C PHE A 42 21.06 -16.67 23.42
N LEU A 43 21.47 -17.35 24.50
CA LEU A 43 20.95 -18.68 24.85
C LEU A 43 19.82 -18.62 25.88
N ILE A 44 19.95 -17.76 26.91
CA ILE A 44 18.86 -17.49 27.84
C ILE A 44 17.87 -16.52 27.17
N LYS A 45 16.77 -17.05 26.64
CA LYS A 45 15.74 -16.24 25.99
C LYS A 45 14.64 -15.89 26.98
N GLU A 46 14.56 -14.61 27.33
CA GLU A 46 13.39 -14.08 28.03
C GLU A 46 12.17 -14.10 27.09
N PRO A 47 11.03 -14.65 27.53
CA PRO A 47 9.82 -14.64 26.71
C PRO A 47 9.37 -13.21 26.41
N CYS A 48 9.34 -12.85 25.12
CA CYS A 48 8.71 -11.64 24.63
C CYS A 48 7.37 -12.00 23.98
N ARG A 49 6.39 -11.10 24.02
CA ARG A 49 5.03 -11.33 23.49
C ARG A 49 4.29 -12.49 24.13
N ASN A 50 4.32 -12.51 25.45
CA ASN A 50 3.65 -13.46 26.32
C ASN A 50 2.40 -12.88 26.98
N SER A 51 1.79 -11.83 26.40
CA SER A 51 0.51 -11.32 26.91
C SER A 51 -0.56 -12.41 26.87
N PRO A 52 -1.41 -12.53 27.90
CA PRO A 52 -2.52 -13.48 27.89
C PRO A 52 -3.53 -13.18 26.78
N ARG A 53 -3.58 -11.92 26.30
CA ARG A 53 -4.46 -11.52 25.20
C ARG A 53 -3.79 -11.83 23.86
N THR A 54 -4.03 -13.05 23.38
CA THR A 54 -3.56 -13.50 22.06
C THR A 54 -4.21 -12.70 20.92
N GLY A 55 -3.61 -12.72 19.73
CA GLY A 55 -4.21 -12.06 18.56
C GLY A 55 -5.57 -12.65 18.17
N TRP A 56 -5.79 -13.96 18.36
CA TRP A 56 -7.13 -14.55 18.22
C TRP A 56 -8.15 -13.98 19.22
N MET A 57 -7.77 -13.81 20.50
CA MET A 57 -8.66 -13.16 21.48
C MET A 57 -8.97 -11.72 21.07
N PHE A 58 -7.98 -10.99 20.54
CA PHE A 58 -8.19 -9.65 20.01
C PHE A 58 -9.19 -9.63 18.84
N ILE A 59 -9.09 -10.56 17.88
CA ILE A 59 -10.09 -10.73 16.81
C ILE A 59 -11.48 -10.97 17.41
N MET A 60 -11.60 -11.91 18.33
CA MET A 60 -12.89 -12.26 18.94
C MET A 60 -13.52 -11.09 19.69
N GLU A 61 -12.73 -10.27 20.36
CA GLU A 61 -13.21 -9.05 21.00
C GLU A 61 -13.70 -7.99 20.01
N ILE A 62 -13.05 -7.88 18.84
CA ILE A 62 -13.51 -6.97 17.77
C ILE A 62 -14.83 -7.49 17.19
N LEU A 63 -14.91 -8.78 16.89
CA LEU A 63 -16.07 -9.38 16.25
C LEU A 63 -17.27 -9.48 17.21
N ASN A 64 -17.06 -9.74 18.50
CA ASN A 64 -18.15 -9.92 19.47
C ASN A 64 -18.43 -8.66 20.31
N GLY A 65 -17.59 -7.63 20.17
CA GLY A 65 -17.76 -6.36 20.87
C GLY A 65 -18.66 -5.36 20.14
N ASN A 66 -18.42 -4.07 20.39
CA ASN A 66 -19.16 -2.99 19.74
C ASN A 66 -18.95 -3.02 18.21
N ASN A 67 -20.05 -2.89 17.45
CA ASN A 67 -20.06 -2.93 15.98
C ASN A 67 -19.09 -1.93 15.31
N ARG A 68 -18.76 -0.81 15.97
CA ARG A 68 -17.80 0.18 15.44
C ARG A 68 -16.36 -0.30 15.47
N ARG A 69 -15.99 -1.23 16.35
CA ARG A 69 -14.61 -1.67 16.52
C ARG A 69 -14.03 -2.24 15.23
N CYS A 70 -14.82 -3.01 14.48
CA CYS A 70 -14.38 -3.55 13.20
C CYS A 70 -14.10 -2.43 12.20
N GLN A 71 -14.95 -1.40 12.14
CA GLN A 71 -14.73 -0.27 11.25
C GLN A 71 -13.53 0.59 11.67
N GLU A 72 -13.33 0.76 12.98
CA GLU A 72 -12.21 1.53 13.52
C GLU A 72 -10.86 0.83 13.27
N GLN A 73 -10.80 -0.49 13.47
CA GLN A 73 -9.55 -1.28 13.38
C GLN A 73 -9.26 -1.79 11.96
N PHE A 74 -10.29 -2.21 11.21
CA PHE A 74 -10.15 -2.87 9.91
C PHE A 74 -10.71 -2.04 8.75
N ARG A 75 -11.22 -0.83 9.02
CA ARG A 75 -11.75 0.10 8.01
C ARG A 75 -12.95 -0.44 7.23
N MET A 76 -13.66 -1.42 7.80
CA MET A 76 -14.86 -2.01 7.21
C MET A 76 -15.80 -2.54 8.28
N GLU A 77 -17.07 -2.71 7.93
CA GLU A 77 -18.06 -3.30 8.84
C GLU A 77 -17.76 -4.78 9.11
N LYS A 78 -18.19 -5.27 10.28
CA LYS A 78 -18.00 -6.67 10.72
C LYS A 78 -18.42 -7.68 9.64
N HIS A 79 -19.60 -7.48 9.06
CA HIS A 79 -20.14 -8.42 8.09
C HIS A 79 -19.33 -8.43 6.77
N VAL A 80 -18.70 -7.31 6.42
CA VAL A 80 -17.81 -7.19 5.25
C VAL A 80 -16.49 -7.89 5.54
N PHE A 81 -15.93 -7.73 6.75
CA PHE A 81 -14.73 -8.43 7.16
C PHE A 81 -14.89 -9.96 7.10
N VAL A 82 -16.02 -10.48 7.60
CA VAL A 82 -16.31 -11.93 7.54
C VAL A 82 -16.43 -12.39 6.08
N LYS A 83 -17.18 -11.66 5.25
CA LYS A 83 -17.29 -11.96 3.82
C LYS A 83 -15.93 -11.94 3.12
N LEU A 84 -15.05 -10.99 3.45
CA LEU A 84 -13.70 -10.92 2.91
C LEU A 84 -12.88 -12.15 3.33
N CYS A 85 -12.94 -12.56 4.60
CA CYS A 85 -12.28 -13.77 5.09
C CYS A 85 -12.75 -15.02 4.33
N ASP A 86 -14.07 -15.16 4.14
CA ASP A 86 -14.66 -16.27 3.38
C ASP A 86 -14.24 -16.25 1.91
N ARG A 87 -14.21 -15.05 1.31
CA ARG A 87 -13.75 -14.86 -0.07
C ARG A 87 -12.28 -15.24 -0.20
N LEU A 88 -11.40 -14.77 0.67
CA LEU A 88 -9.97 -15.11 0.64
C LEU A 88 -9.72 -16.60 0.88
N ARG A 89 -10.57 -17.28 1.65
CA ARG A 89 -10.54 -18.75 1.78
C ARG A 89 -10.73 -19.44 0.43
N SER A 90 -11.61 -18.92 -0.44
CA SER A 90 -11.79 -19.44 -1.81
C SER A 90 -10.56 -19.23 -2.72
N TYR A 91 -9.67 -18.30 -2.38
CA TYR A 91 -8.36 -18.11 -3.04
C TYR A 91 -7.22 -18.89 -2.36
N GLY A 92 -7.55 -19.81 -1.44
CA GLY A 92 -6.59 -20.69 -0.79
C GLY A 92 -5.91 -20.08 0.44
N LEU A 93 -6.43 -18.99 1.01
CA LEU A 93 -5.97 -18.53 2.32
C LEU A 93 -6.42 -19.53 3.40
N THR A 94 -5.49 -20.10 4.14
CA THR A 94 -5.77 -21.09 5.20
C THR A 94 -5.11 -20.70 6.52
N SER A 95 -5.69 -21.16 7.64
CA SER A 95 -5.05 -21.01 8.95
C SER A 95 -3.75 -21.82 9.00
N THR A 96 -2.75 -21.31 9.70
CA THR A 96 -1.51 -22.04 10.01
C THR A 96 -1.56 -22.57 11.45
N ARG A 97 -0.55 -23.37 11.87
CA ARG A 97 -0.49 -23.92 13.23
C ARG A 97 -0.53 -22.85 14.33
N GLY A 98 -0.09 -21.62 14.05
CA GLY A 98 0.02 -20.54 15.03
C GLY A 98 -0.75 -19.26 14.72
N VAL A 99 -1.38 -19.14 13.55
CA VAL A 99 -2.12 -17.94 13.13
C VAL A 99 -3.39 -18.35 12.43
N ARG A 100 -4.53 -17.85 12.89
CA ARG A 100 -5.82 -18.08 12.24
C ARG A 100 -6.01 -17.18 11.01
N LEU A 101 -6.88 -17.59 10.10
CA LEU A 101 -7.16 -16.83 8.88
C LEU A 101 -7.60 -15.39 9.19
N GLU A 102 -8.56 -15.23 10.09
CA GLU A 102 -9.10 -13.92 10.48
C GLU A 102 -8.04 -13.05 11.15
N GLU A 103 -7.10 -13.68 11.87
CA GLU A 103 -5.97 -13.02 12.50
C GLU A 103 -4.96 -12.51 11.46
N ALA A 104 -4.65 -13.33 10.46
CA ALA A 104 -3.80 -12.93 9.32
C ALA A 104 -4.42 -11.75 8.55
N VAL A 105 -5.72 -11.82 8.24
CA VAL A 105 -6.45 -10.74 7.57
C VAL A 105 -6.52 -9.49 8.46
N GLY A 106 -6.74 -9.65 9.76
CA GLY A 106 -6.77 -8.55 10.72
C GLY A 106 -5.43 -7.81 10.82
N MET A 107 -4.31 -8.56 10.89
CA MET A 107 -2.96 -7.98 10.84
C MET A 107 -2.75 -7.16 9.58
N PHE A 108 -3.09 -7.74 8.42
CA PHE A 108 -2.96 -7.08 7.12
C PHE A 108 -3.79 -5.78 7.05
N LEU A 109 -5.07 -5.83 7.41
CA LEU A 109 -5.97 -4.68 7.36
C LEU A 109 -5.57 -3.58 8.35
N MET A 110 -5.09 -3.93 9.55
CA MET A 110 -4.59 -2.92 10.49
C MET A 110 -3.34 -2.22 9.96
N THR A 111 -2.41 -2.96 9.35
CA THR A 111 -1.24 -2.38 8.69
C THR A 111 -1.67 -1.37 7.61
N LEU A 112 -2.56 -1.75 6.69
CA LEU A 112 -3.01 -0.86 5.62
C LEU A 112 -3.86 0.32 6.13
N GLY A 113 -4.80 0.03 7.02
CA GLY A 113 -5.82 0.95 7.50
C GLY A 113 -5.28 2.03 8.42
N HIS A 114 -4.28 1.70 9.25
CA HIS A 114 -3.64 2.65 10.16
C HIS A 114 -2.26 3.11 9.69
N GLY A 115 -1.66 2.46 8.68
CA GLY A 115 -0.31 2.77 8.22
C GLY A 115 0.75 2.48 9.29
N VAL A 116 0.50 1.48 10.15
CA VAL A 116 1.38 1.15 11.29
C VAL A 116 2.44 0.14 10.88
N GLY A 117 3.65 0.31 11.43
CA GLY A 117 4.77 -0.59 11.20
C GLY A 117 4.59 -1.96 11.87
N ASN A 118 5.39 -2.91 11.39
CA ASN A 118 5.37 -4.31 11.84
C ASN A 118 5.43 -4.44 13.37
N ARG A 119 6.28 -3.64 14.06
CA ARG A 119 6.43 -3.67 15.53
C ARG A 119 5.13 -3.50 16.32
N ILE A 120 4.23 -2.62 15.85
CA ILE A 120 2.93 -2.35 16.48
C ILE A 120 1.99 -3.54 16.31
N ILE A 121 1.95 -4.11 15.11
CA ILE A 121 1.15 -5.31 14.82
C ILE A 121 1.63 -6.48 15.65
N GLN A 122 2.95 -6.66 15.78
CA GLN A 122 3.50 -7.71 16.61
C GLN A 122 3.06 -7.56 18.09
N GLU A 123 2.96 -6.33 18.61
CA GLU A 123 2.46 -6.06 19.96
C GLU A 123 0.96 -6.32 20.06
N GLN A 124 0.18 -5.90 19.07
CA GLN A 124 -1.26 -6.06 19.12
C GLN A 124 -1.71 -7.52 19.03
N PHE A 125 -1.01 -8.31 18.21
CA PHE A 125 -1.37 -9.71 17.93
C PHE A 125 -0.47 -10.74 18.63
N GLN A 126 0.54 -10.28 19.37
CA GLN A 126 1.45 -11.13 20.15
C GLN A 126 2.18 -12.18 19.29
N HIS A 127 2.67 -11.74 18.13
CA HIS A 127 3.46 -12.58 17.21
C HIS A 127 4.86 -12.02 16.99
N SER A 128 5.77 -12.85 16.48
CA SER A 128 7.09 -12.38 16.06
C SER A 128 6.99 -11.50 14.81
N GLY A 129 8.00 -10.66 14.58
CA GLY A 129 8.05 -9.81 13.38
C GLY A 129 8.08 -10.60 12.08
N GLU A 130 8.78 -11.73 12.08
CA GLU A 130 8.78 -12.69 10.96
C GLU A 130 7.36 -13.15 10.65
N THR A 131 6.59 -13.56 11.66
CA THR A 131 5.26 -14.13 11.45
C THR A 131 4.31 -13.07 10.92
N VAL A 132 4.35 -11.85 11.46
CA VAL A 132 3.59 -10.71 10.92
C VAL A 132 3.96 -10.46 9.45
N SER A 133 5.25 -10.42 9.12
CA SER A 133 5.73 -10.17 7.74
C SER A 133 5.29 -11.26 6.77
N ARG A 134 5.44 -12.54 7.16
CA ARG A 134 5.04 -13.70 6.36
C ARG A 134 3.53 -13.71 6.12
N GLN A 135 2.72 -13.49 7.15
CA GLN A 135 1.27 -13.46 7.00
C GLN A 135 0.80 -12.27 6.16
N PHE A 136 1.44 -11.10 6.29
CA PHE A 136 1.16 -9.95 5.42
C PHE A 136 1.39 -10.30 3.95
N GLY A 137 2.51 -10.95 3.62
CA GLY A 137 2.82 -11.38 2.25
C GLY A 137 1.82 -12.39 1.68
N ILE A 138 1.45 -13.40 2.47
CA ILE A 138 0.45 -14.42 2.07
C ILE A 138 -0.91 -13.75 1.79
N VAL A 139 -1.36 -12.88 2.69
CA VAL A 139 -2.65 -12.17 2.51
C VAL A 139 -2.58 -11.23 1.32
N LEU A 140 -1.48 -10.51 1.11
CA LEU A 140 -1.27 -9.63 -0.03
C LEU A 140 -1.42 -10.39 -1.36
N GLU A 141 -0.78 -11.56 -1.48
CA GLU A 141 -0.89 -12.40 -2.67
C GLU A 141 -2.36 -12.75 -2.98
N LYS A 142 -3.11 -13.19 -1.96
CA LYS A 142 -4.53 -13.58 -2.14
C LYS A 142 -5.42 -12.37 -2.43
N MET A 143 -5.13 -11.22 -1.83
CA MET A 143 -5.81 -9.96 -2.13
C MET A 143 -5.55 -9.51 -3.58
N THR A 144 -4.34 -9.69 -4.10
CA THR A 144 -4.02 -9.40 -5.51
C THR A 144 -4.80 -10.30 -6.45
N MET A 145 -4.88 -11.61 -6.17
CA MET A 145 -5.72 -12.52 -6.96
C MET A 145 -7.19 -12.10 -6.95
N LEU A 146 -7.74 -11.77 -5.78
CA LEU A 146 -9.10 -11.24 -5.65
C LEU A 146 -9.29 -9.95 -6.45
N ALA A 147 -8.32 -9.03 -6.41
CA ALA A 147 -8.40 -7.77 -7.13
C ALA A 147 -8.51 -7.98 -8.66
N PHE A 148 -7.79 -8.94 -9.22
CA PHE A 148 -7.89 -9.29 -10.65
C PHE A 148 -9.29 -9.80 -11.04
N ASP A 149 -10.00 -10.46 -10.13
CA ASP A 149 -11.34 -10.98 -10.40
C ASP A 149 -12.47 -9.96 -10.15
N GLU A 150 -12.27 -9.02 -9.24
CA GLU A 150 -13.29 -8.04 -8.83
C GLU A 150 -13.15 -6.68 -9.53
N ILE A 151 -11.93 -6.18 -9.78
CA ILE A 151 -11.68 -4.89 -10.44
C ILE A 151 -11.81 -5.09 -11.95
N ARG A 152 -13.05 -5.06 -12.42
CA ARG A 152 -13.38 -5.15 -13.83
C ARG A 152 -14.67 -4.37 -14.11
N PRO A 153 -14.89 -3.92 -15.36
CA PRO A 153 -16.15 -3.31 -15.73
C PRO A 153 -17.32 -4.30 -15.51
N PRO A 154 -18.53 -3.80 -15.17
CA PRO A 154 -19.71 -4.64 -15.10
C PRO A 154 -19.94 -5.34 -16.44
N ARG A 155 -20.41 -6.59 -16.39
CA ARG A 155 -20.74 -7.38 -17.59
C ARG A 155 -21.85 -6.65 -18.35
N GLU A 156 -21.48 -6.08 -19.50
CA GLU A 156 -22.33 -5.46 -20.52
C GLU A 156 -23.68 -4.92 -20.00
N SER A 157 -23.66 -3.74 -19.38
CA SER A 157 -24.88 -2.98 -19.19
C SER A 157 -24.95 -1.88 -20.25
N ASN A 158 -25.88 -2.03 -21.19
CA ASN A 158 -26.25 -0.95 -22.10
C ASN A 158 -27.08 0.14 -21.40
N GLU A 159 -27.39 -0.05 -20.12
CA GLU A 159 -28.16 0.91 -19.35
C GLU A 159 -27.34 2.14 -19.00
N VAL A 160 -28.03 3.28 -19.01
CA VAL A 160 -27.48 4.55 -18.55
C VAL A 160 -27.26 4.46 -17.04
N PRO A 161 -26.06 4.76 -16.52
CA PRO A 161 -25.81 4.74 -15.08
C PRO A 161 -26.86 5.54 -14.32
N HIS A 162 -27.40 4.97 -13.23
CA HIS A 162 -28.49 5.58 -12.45
C HIS A 162 -28.15 7.03 -12.06
N TYR A 163 -26.90 7.29 -11.65
CA TYR A 163 -26.39 8.61 -11.29
C TYR A 163 -26.57 9.67 -12.40
N ILE A 164 -26.44 9.27 -13.67
CA ILE A 164 -26.69 10.15 -14.82
C ILE A 164 -28.19 10.26 -15.07
N ARG A 165 -28.88 9.12 -15.17
CA ARG A 165 -30.32 9.06 -15.50
C ARG A 165 -31.19 9.84 -14.53
N SER A 166 -30.84 9.84 -13.24
CA SER A 166 -31.61 10.51 -12.19
C SER A 166 -31.29 12.00 -12.03
N ASN A 167 -30.37 12.57 -12.81
CA ASN A 167 -29.90 13.93 -12.62
C ASN A 167 -30.09 14.78 -13.90
N PRO A 168 -30.96 15.82 -13.88
CA PRO A 168 -31.22 16.66 -15.05
C PRO A 168 -30.01 17.50 -15.51
N LYS A 169 -28.98 17.64 -14.67
CA LYS A 169 -27.70 18.26 -15.06
C LYS A 169 -26.96 17.41 -16.10
N TYR A 170 -27.10 16.08 -16.03
CA TYR A 170 -26.35 15.14 -16.86
C TYR A 170 -27.23 14.47 -17.92
N TRP A 171 -28.50 14.19 -17.60
CA TRP A 171 -29.45 13.59 -18.52
C TRP A 171 -30.13 14.65 -19.42
N PRO A 172 -30.26 14.41 -20.74
CA PRO A 172 -29.79 13.26 -21.53
C PRO A 172 -28.38 13.44 -22.12
N TYR A 173 -27.72 14.57 -21.87
CA TYR A 173 -26.48 15.00 -22.53
C TYR A 173 -25.29 14.03 -22.38
N PHE A 174 -25.20 13.33 -21.24
CA PHE A 174 -24.13 12.38 -20.93
C PHE A 174 -24.63 10.93 -20.85
N LYS A 175 -25.76 10.59 -21.50
CA LYS A 175 -26.40 9.27 -21.40
C LYS A 175 -25.49 8.07 -21.75
N ASP A 176 -24.46 8.31 -22.56
CA ASP A 176 -23.54 7.26 -23.02
C ASP A 176 -22.18 7.26 -22.29
N CYS A 177 -22.05 8.11 -21.28
CA CYS A 177 -20.88 8.13 -20.42
C CYS A 177 -20.91 6.95 -19.43
N ILE A 178 -19.83 6.17 -19.37
CA ILE A 178 -19.74 4.95 -18.55
C ILE A 178 -18.81 5.10 -17.32
N GLY A 179 -18.03 6.17 -17.24
CA GLY A 179 -17.19 6.45 -16.08
C GLY A 179 -16.19 7.57 -16.33
N ALA A 180 -15.21 7.66 -15.45
CA ALA A 180 -14.13 8.65 -15.54
C ALA A 180 -12.75 7.96 -15.41
N ILE A 181 -11.74 8.53 -16.07
CA ILE A 181 -10.34 8.13 -16.01
C ILE A 181 -9.52 9.30 -15.49
N ASP A 182 -8.58 9.00 -14.61
CA ASP A 182 -7.64 9.98 -14.09
C ASP A 182 -6.41 9.28 -13.46
N GLY A 183 -5.32 10.04 -13.34
CA GLY A 183 -4.11 9.65 -12.65
C GLY A 183 -4.14 10.02 -11.18
N THR A 184 -3.43 9.27 -10.35
CA THR A 184 -3.21 9.65 -8.95
C THR A 184 -1.84 9.21 -8.45
N HIS A 185 -1.26 10.04 -7.59
CA HIS A 185 0.07 9.78 -7.04
C HIS A 185 0.01 9.23 -5.62
N VAL A 186 0.79 8.19 -5.35
CA VAL A 186 1.07 7.63 -4.02
C VAL A 186 2.56 7.79 -3.73
N ARG A 187 2.94 8.12 -2.49
CA ARG A 187 4.36 8.24 -2.12
C ARG A 187 5.05 6.89 -2.21
N VAL A 188 6.28 6.90 -2.72
CA VAL A 188 7.14 5.73 -2.77
C VAL A 188 8.42 6.02 -2.00
N SER A 189 8.99 4.98 -1.39
CA SER A 189 10.30 5.05 -0.75
C SER A 189 11.29 4.27 -1.59
N LEU A 190 12.31 4.96 -2.10
CA LEU A 190 13.32 4.42 -3.00
C LEU A 190 14.72 4.86 -2.55
N PRO A 191 15.77 4.08 -2.85
CA PRO A 191 17.16 4.54 -2.79
C PRO A 191 17.35 5.87 -3.53
N VAL A 192 18.22 6.75 -3.01
CA VAL A 192 18.39 8.13 -3.52
C VAL A 192 18.72 8.17 -5.01
N ASP A 193 19.52 7.21 -5.47
CA ASP A 193 19.95 7.02 -6.85
C ASP A 193 18.82 6.61 -7.80
N GLU A 194 17.72 6.04 -7.28
CA GLU A 194 16.54 5.64 -8.07
C GLU A 194 15.40 6.66 -8.01
N GLN A 195 15.52 7.73 -7.21
CA GLN A 195 14.39 8.64 -6.97
C GLN A 195 14.07 9.57 -8.15
N ILE A 196 15.05 9.91 -9.00
CA ILE A 196 14.91 10.95 -10.03
C ILE A 196 13.68 10.72 -10.93
N PRO A 197 13.44 9.53 -11.51
CA PRO A 197 12.26 9.29 -12.34
C PRO A 197 10.95 9.45 -11.57
N TYR A 198 10.95 9.20 -10.26
CA TYR A 198 9.74 9.23 -9.43
C TYR A 198 9.41 10.63 -8.90
N ILE A 199 10.31 11.61 -9.06
CA ILE A 199 10.07 13.00 -8.66
C ILE A 199 9.37 13.74 -9.79
N GLY A 200 8.05 13.83 -9.68
CA GLY A 200 7.22 14.66 -10.57
C GLY A 200 7.03 16.08 -10.03
N ARG A 201 5.92 16.71 -10.47
CA ARG A 201 5.53 18.08 -10.09
C ARG A 201 5.39 18.32 -8.58
N LYS A 202 5.21 17.26 -7.79
CA LYS A 202 5.05 17.34 -6.33
C LYS A 202 6.37 17.55 -5.58
N GLY A 203 7.53 17.41 -6.24
CA GLY A 203 8.84 17.63 -5.63
C GLY A 203 9.30 16.54 -4.66
N PHE A 204 8.57 15.42 -4.57
CA PHE A 204 8.97 14.24 -3.82
C PHE A 204 8.67 12.96 -4.62
N PRO A 205 9.37 11.84 -4.36
CA PRO A 205 9.16 10.58 -5.07
C PRO A 205 7.74 10.05 -4.91
N THR A 206 7.08 9.75 -6.03
CA THR A 206 5.75 9.15 -6.07
C THR A 206 5.65 8.12 -7.18
N GLN A 207 4.75 7.16 -7.03
CA GLN A 207 4.28 6.31 -8.11
C GLN A 207 2.97 6.88 -8.65
N ASN A 208 2.87 7.00 -9.97
CA ASN A 208 1.63 7.34 -10.66
C ASN A 208 0.77 6.07 -10.87
N ILE A 209 -0.53 6.21 -10.67
CA ILE A 209 -1.52 5.15 -10.77
C ILE A 209 -2.64 5.69 -11.64
N MET A 210 -2.84 5.10 -12.82
CA MET A 210 -4.01 5.39 -13.64
C MET A 210 -5.16 4.49 -13.20
N ALA A 211 -6.36 5.04 -13.03
CA ALA A 211 -7.54 4.24 -12.72
C ALA A 211 -8.75 4.67 -13.53
N VAL A 212 -9.72 3.76 -13.62
CA VAL A 212 -11.05 4.00 -14.16
C VAL A 212 -12.08 3.71 -13.09
N CYS A 213 -13.02 4.63 -12.91
CA CYS A 213 -14.07 4.53 -11.91
C CYS A 213 -15.45 4.68 -12.55
N GLY A 214 -16.39 3.82 -12.13
CA GLY A 214 -17.82 3.97 -12.43
C GLY A 214 -18.46 5.09 -11.60
N PHE A 215 -19.74 5.38 -11.89
CA PHE A 215 -20.49 6.40 -11.14
C PHE A 215 -21.01 5.94 -9.77
N ASP A 216 -20.84 4.66 -9.46
CA ASP A 216 -21.04 4.02 -8.16
C ASP A 216 -19.78 4.08 -7.26
N MET A 217 -18.74 4.80 -7.70
CA MET A 217 -17.45 4.92 -7.02
C MET A 217 -16.64 3.61 -6.93
N LEU A 218 -16.95 2.62 -7.77
CA LEU A 218 -16.17 1.39 -7.88
C LEU A 218 -15.10 1.52 -8.97
N PHE A 219 -13.88 1.09 -8.64
CA PHE A 219 -12.83 0.95 -9.64
C PHE A 219 -13.16 -0.21 -10.58
N THR A 220 -13.02 0.04 -11.87
CA THR A 220 -13.23 -0.95 -12.94
C THR A 220 -11.92 -1.28 -13.67
N PHE A 221 -10.89 -0.48 -13.44
CA PHE A 221 -9.52 -0.72 -13.89
C PHE A 221 -8.57 0.08 -13.00
N VAL A 222 -7.42 -0.50 -12.64
CA VAL A 222 -6.36 0.19 -11.90
C VAL A 222 -5.03 -0.30 -12.46
N TRP A 223 -4.15 0.65 -12.77
CA TRP A 223 -2.80 0.34 -13.21
C TRP A 223 -1.78 1.15 -12.40
N PRO A 224 -1.25 0.56 -11.32
CA PRO A 224 -0.13 1.11 -10.58
C PRO A 224 1.18 0.77 -11.29
N GLY A 225 2.29 1.37 -10.86
CA GLY A 225 3.63 0.99 -11.35
C GLY A 225 4.47 2.15 -11.85
N TRP A 226 3.83 3.20 -12.34
CA TRP A 226 4.48 4.21 -13.16
C TRP A 226 5.28 5.23 -12.35
N GLU A 227 6.34 5.75 -12.96
CA GLU A 227 7.16 6.78 -12.36
C GLU A 227 6.34 8.05 -12.11
N GLY A 228 6.59 8.73 -10.98
CA GLY A 228 5.87 9.94 -10.62
C GLY A 228 6.08 11.13 -11.56
N SER A 229 7.10 11.10 -12.42
CA SER A 229 7.27 12.08 -13.50
C SER A 229 6.52 11.73 -14.78
N ALA A 230 6.04 10.48 -14.92
CA ALA A 230 5.35 10.02 -16.11
C ALA A 230 4.04 10.80 -16.32
N HIS A 231 3.86 11.31 -17.54
CA HIS A 231 2.62 11.98 -17.91
C HIS A 231 1.48 10.98 -18.03
N ASP A 232 0.32 11.33 -17.48
CA ASP A 232 -0.91 10.55 -17.57
C ASP A 232 -1.26 10.11 -19.00
N THR A 233 -1.02 10.96 -19.99
CA THR A 233 -1.20 10.64 -21.42
C THR A 233 -0.34 9.46 -21.86
N HIS A 234 0.91 9.39 -21.39
CA HIS A 234 1.83 8.31 -21.75
C HIS A 234 1.34 6.99 -21.16
N ILE A 235 0.97 6.99 -19.88
CA ILE A 235 0.40 5.84 -19.19
C ILE A 235 -0.85 5.36 -19.92
N PHE A 236 -1.76 6.28 -20.26
CA PHE A 236 -2.98 5.97 -20.99
C PHE A 236 -2.73 5.32 -22.35
N LEU A 237 -1.80 5.87 -23.14
CA LEU A 237 -1.48 5.32 -24.45
C LEU A 237 -0.82 3.94 -24.37
N GLU A 238 -0.01 3.70 -23.33
CA GLU A 238 0.56 2.38 -23.09
C GLU A 238 -0.51 1.37 -22.67
N ALA A 239 -1.51 1.80 -21.89
CA ALA A 239 -2.62 0.94 -21.45
C ALA A 239 -3.44 0.44 -22.63
N LEU A 240 -3.62 1.30 -23.63
CA LEU A 240 -4.32 0.97 -24.89
C LEU A 240 -3.55 -0.01 -25.77
N ARG A 241 -2.21 -0.02 -25.68
CA ARG A 241 -1.34 -0.87 -26.52
C ARG A 241 -1.10 -2.23 -25.91
N ASN A 242 -1.05 -2.32 -24.58
CA ASN A 242 -0.72 -3.54 -23.87
C ASN A 242 -1.97 -4.42 -23.69
N THR A 243 -2.08 -5.45 -24.53
CA THR A 243 -3.21 -6.40 -24.52
C THR A 243 -3.28 -7.24 -23.24
N GLU A 244 -2.17 -7.42 -22.53
CA GLU A 244 -2.12 -8.21 -21.28
C GLU A 244 -2.84 -7.51 -20.13
N LEU A 245 -2.94 -6.17 -20.16
CA LEU A 245 -3.62 -5.39 -19.12
C LEU A 245 -5.14 -5.56 -19.14
N LYS A 246 -5.70 -6.15 -20.21
CA LYS A 246 -7.15 -6.29 -20.41
C LYS A 246 -7.90 -4.95 -20.21
N PHE A 247 -7.25 -3.84 -20.53
CA PHE A 247 -7.86 -2.52 -20.50
C PHE A 247 -9.00 -2.49 -21.52
N LEU A 248 -10.25 -2.40 -21.05
CA LEU A 248 -11.39 -2.48 -21.94
C LEU A 248 -11.59 -1.16 -22.70
N ILE A 249 -11.57 -1.27 -24.02
CA ILE A 249 -12.01 -0.20 -24.91
C ILE A 249 -13.54 -0.05 -24.73
N PRO A 250 -14.06 1.18 -24.57
CA PRO A 250 -15.49 1.43 -24.49
C PRO A 250 -16.26 0.75 -25.63
N PRO A 251 -17.44 0.17 -25.35
CA PRO A 251 -18.34 -0.31 -26.40
C PRO A 251 -18.72 0.79 -27.41
N TYR A 252 -19.25 0.38 -28.56
CA TYR A 252 -19.73 1.32 -29.58
C TYR A 252 -20.74 2.30 -28.96
N ASP A 253 -20.59 3.59 -29.32
CA ASP A 253 -21.32 4.74 -28.78
C ASP A 253 -21.14 5.06 -27.29
N LYS A 254 -20.36 4.30 -26.52
CA LYS A 254 -20.02 4.62 -25.13
C LYS A 254 -18.68 5.36 -25.01
N TYR A 255 -18.50 6.10 -23.92
CA TYR A 255 -17.24 6.81 -23.66
C TYR A 255 -16.94 7.02 -22.17
N TYR A 256 -15.66 7.24 -21.86
CA TYR A 256 -15.18 7.73 -20.57
C TYR A 256 -14.89 9.23 -20.61
N LEU A 257 -15.06 9.91 -19.48
CA LEU A 257 -14.55 11.27 -19.28
C LEU A 257 -13.08 11.23 -18.88
N VAL A 258 -12.27 12.06 -19.52
CA VAL A 258 -10.84 12.22 -19.24
C VAL A 258 -10.49 13.68 -18.98
N ASP A 259 -9.41 13.95 -18.25
CA ASP A 259 -8.89 15.31 -18.11
C ASP A 259 -8.32 15.84 -19.43
N SER A 260 -8.14 17.16 -19.53
CA SER A 260 -7.55 17.88 -20.67
C SER A 260 -6.13 17.42 -21.05
N GLY A 261 -5.42 16.77 -20.13
CA GLY A 261 -4.12 16.14 -20.41
C GLY A 261 -4.21 14.92 -21.35
N TYR A 262 -5.36 14.26 -21.42
CA TYR A 262 -5.57 13.07 -22.23
C TYR A 262 -5.94 13.43 -23.69
N PRO A 263 -5.68 12.54 -24.65
CA PRO A 263 -6.10 12.75 -26.03
C PRO A 263 -7.63 12.68 -26.13
N ASN A 264 -8.22 13.62 -26.87
CA ASN A 264 -9.64 13.58 -27.21
C ASN A 264 -9.83 12.66 -28.42
N MET A 265 -10.38 11.46 -28.20
CA MET A 265 -10.52 10.45 -29.25
C MET A 265 -11.80 9.63 -29.05
N LYS A 266 -12.19 8.82 -30.05
CA LYS A 266 -13.40 7.99 -29.94
C LYS A 266 -13.33 7.11 -28.69
N GLY A 267 -14.38 7.17 -27.86
CA GLY A 267 -14.46 6.48 -26.57
C GLY A 267 -13.89 7.27 -25.37
N TYR A 268 -13.21 8.39 -25.58
CA TYR A 268 -12.55 9.16 -24.51
C TYR A 268 -12.75 10.66 -24.72
N LEU A 269 -13.66 11.24 -23.92
CA LEU A 269 -14.12 12.61 -24.08
C LEU A 269 -13.36 13.56 -23.14
N ALA A 270 -12.52 14.40 -23.72
CA ALA A 270 -11.76 15.42 -22.98
C ALA A 270 -12.51 16.77 -22.93
N LEU A 271 -12.08 17.63 -22.01
CA LEU A 271 -12.53 19.01 -21.88
C LEU A 271 -12.09 19.88 -23.08
N TYR A 272 -12.81 20.98 -23.33
CA TYR A 272 -12.32 22.03 -24.24
C TYR A 272 -11.12 22.74 -23.60
N LYS A 273 -9.98 22.72 -24.29
CA LYS A 273 -8.75 23.43 -23.89
C LYS A 273 -8.91 24.94 -24.09
N GLY A 274 -8.25 25.72 -23.23
CA GLY A 274 -8.25 27.19 -23.31
C GLY A 274 -9.46 27.88 -22.67
N GLU A 275 -10.39 27.12 -22.12
CA GLU A 275 -11.59 27.61 -21.43
C GLU A 275 -11.51 27.27 -19.93
N ARG A 276 -12.29 27.95 -19.07
CA ARG A 276 -12.35 27.59 -17.64
C ARG A 276 -12.94 26.18 -17.48
N TYR A 277 -12.34 25.38 -16.59
CA TYR A 277 -12.82 24.02 -16.31
C TYR A 277 -12.66 23.56 -14.85
N HIS A 278 -11.81 24.21 -14.05
CA HIS A 278 -11.67 23.89 -12.63
C HIS A 278 -12.91 24.32 -11.85
N LEU A 279 -13.59 23.36 -11.19
CA LEU A 279 -14.81 23.63 -10.42
C LEU A 279 -14.65 24.77 -9.39
N PRO A 280 -13.53 24.86 -8.62
CA PRO A 280 -13.31 25.97 -7.70
C PRO A 280 -13.36 27.35 -8.36
N VAL A 281 -12.94 27.48 -9.62
CA VAL A 281 -12.93 28.76 -10.34
C VAL A 281 -14.36 29.23 -10.64
N PHE A 282 -15.28 28.32 -10.94
CA PHE A 282 -16.69 28.67 -11.15
C PHE A 282 -17.42 29.08 -9.86
N HIS A 283 -16.93 28.66 -8.70
CA HIS A 283 -17.50 29.12 -7.43
C HIS A 283 -17.11 30.56 -7.11
N THR A 284 -15.91 30.99 -7.51
CA THR A 284 -15.37 32.32 -7.19
C THR A 284 -15.61 33.35 -8.29
N SER A 285 -15.61 32.94 -9.56
CA SER A 285 -15.61 33.82 -10.73
C SER A 285 -16.93 33.84 -11.51
N GLY A 286 -18.03 33.43 -10.87
CA GLY A 286 -19.37 33.43 -11.46
C GLY A 286 -19.69 32.21 -12.33
N GLN A 287 -20.92 32.18 -12.84
CA GLN A 287 -21.46 31.09 -13.65
C GLN A 287 -20.66 30.89 -14.97
N PRO A 288 -20.64 29.67 -15.53
CA PRO A 288 -20.05 29.42 -16.83
C PRO A 288 -20.71 30.28 -17.92
N THR A 289 -19.89 30.77 -18.85
CA THR A 289 -20.30 31.64 -19.95
C THR A 289 -20.11 30.94 -21.29
N GLY A 290 -21.15 30.93 -22.12
CA GLY A 290 -21.13 30.25 -23.41
C GLY A 290 -21.19 28.72 -23.30
N SER A 291 -21.24 28.07 -24.46
CA SER A 291 -21.45 26.62 -24.56
C SER A 291 -20.25 25.81 -24.09
N ARG A 292 -19.01 26.27 -24.33
CA ARG A 292 -17.79 25.54 -23.96
C ARG A 292 -17.53 25.52 -22.45
N GLU A 293 -17.66 26.66 -21.76
CA GLU A 293 -17.53 26.67 -20.30
C GLU A 293 -18.67 25.90 -19.64
N THR A 294 -19.88 25.97 -20.18
CA THR A 294 -21.02 25.19 -19.68
C THR A 294 -20.73 23.69 -19.80
N PHE A 295 -20.24 23.25 -20.96
CA PHE A 295 -19.80 21.87 -21.15
C PHE A 295 -18.70 21.49 -20.16
N ASN A 296 -17.64 22.31 -20.05
CA ASN A 296 -16.51 22.04 -19.15
C ASN A 296 -16.95 21.97 -17.69
N TYR A 297 -17.86 22.84 -17.25
CA TYR A 297 -18.41 22.82 -15.89
C TYR A 297 -19.17 21.52 -15.61
N VAL A 298 -20.03 21.07 -16.53
CA VAL A 298 -20.80 19.83 -16.36
C VAL A 298 -19.89 18.61 -16.45
N HIS A 299 -18.96 18.59 -17.40
CA HIS A 299 -17.94 17.54 -17.58
C HIS A 299 -17.09 17.39 -16.33
N SER A 300 -16.45 18.47 -15.85
CA SER A 300 -15.63 18.43 -14.62
C SER A 300 -16.45 18.00 -13.40
N SER A 301 -17.70 18.45 -13.30
CA SER A 301 -18.61 18.03 -12.23
C SER A 301 -18.87 16.53 -12.25
N LEU A 302 -19.10 15.95 -13.42
CA LEU A 302 -19.37 14.52 -13.58
C LEU A 302 -18.07 13.69 -13.40
N ARG A 303 -16.95 14.16 -13.96
CA ARG A 303 -15.62 13.54 -13.83
C ARG A 303 -15.12 13.51 -12.38
N SER A 304 -15.54 14.47 -11.54
CA SER A 304 -15.15 14.53 -10.12
C SER A 304 -15.39 13.23 -9.32
N VAL A 305 -16.20 12.29 -9.84
CA VAL A 305 -16.39 10.96 -9.22
C VAL A 305 -15.07 10.22 -9.00
N ILE A 306 -14.11 10.29 -9.93
CA ILE A 306 -12.83 9.58 -9.77
C ILE A 306 -11.93 10.26 -8.74
N GLU A 307 -11.91 11.60 -8.73
CA GLU A 307 -11.19 12.38 -7.71
C GLU A 307 -11.75 12.09 -6.31
N ARG A 308 -13.08 12.02 -6.17
CA ARG A 308 -13.75 11.61 -4.92
C ARG A 308 -13.41 10.17 -4.54
N CYS A 309 -13.37 9.26 -5.51
CA CYS A 309 -13.00 7.86 -5.27
C CYS A 309 -11.57 7.77 -4.72
N PHE A 310 -10.60 8.45 -5.34
CA PHE A 310 -9.24 8.55 -4.81
C PHE A 310 -9.18 9.17 -3.42
N GLY A 311 -9.98 10.21 -3.16
CA GLY A 311 -10.09 10.85 -1.85
C GLY A 311 -10.54 9.87 -0.77
N VAL A 312 -11.62 9.12 -1.01
CA VAL A 312 -12.13 8.10 -0.09
C VAL A 312 -11.11 6.99 0.10
N TRP A 313 -10.55 6.46 -0.99
CA TRP A 313 -9.56 5.39 -0.97
C TRP A 313 -8.33 5.74 -0.10
N LYS A 314 -7.75 6.93 -0.31
CA LYS A 314 -6.60 7.41 0.48
C LYS A 314 -6.95 7.82 1.91
N ALA A 315 -8.20 8.23 2.16
CA ALA A 315 -8.66 8.52 3.51
C ALA A 315 -8.84 7.25 4.34
N GLN A 316 -9.36 6.19 3.72
CA GLN A 316 -9.62 4.88 4.33
C GLN A 316 -8.32 4.13 4.63
N TRP A 317 -7.38 4.09 3.68
CA TRP A 317 -6.12 3.35 3.79
C TRP A 317 -4.95 4.29 4.04
N LYS A 318 -4.63 4.52 5.32
CA LYS A 318 -3.61 5.49 5.76
C LYS A 318 -2.20 5.16 5.30
N ILE A 319 -1.92 3.88 5.01
CA ILE A 319 -0.64 3.48 4.42
C ILE A 319 -0.30 4.24 3.12
N LEU A 320 -1.32 4.65 2.34
CA LEU A 320 -1.13 5.40 1.10
C LEU A 320 -0.68 6.85 1.31
N GLN A 321 -0.83 7.38 2.53
CA GLN A 321 -0.39 8.73 2.90
C GLN A 321 1.05 8.73 3.41
N HIS A 322 1.43 7.68 4.15
CA HIS A 322 2.72 7.51 4.81
C HIS A 322 3.27 6.11 4.55
N MET A 323 3.67 5.84 3.31
CA MET A 323 4.18 4.54 2.91
C MET A 323 5.44 4.19 3.72
N PRO A 324 5.45 3.08 4.48
CA PRO A 324 6.67 2.58 5.12
C PRO A 324 7.73 2.24 4.07
N ASN A 325 9.00 2.22 4.48
CA ASN A 325 10.10 1.82 3.61
C ASN A 325 10.02 0.32 3.31
N TYR A 326 9.45 -0.03 2.16
CA TYR A 326 9.53 -1.37 1.58
C TYR A 326 10.55 -1.34 0.44
N LYS A 327 11.33 -2.42 0.30
CA LYS A 327 12.23 -2.55 -0.83
C LYS A 327 11.40 -2.65 -2.11
N PHE A 328 11.80 -1.86 -3.12
CA PHE A 328 11.21 -1.90 -4.45
C PHE A 328 11.97 -2.95 -5.25
N ASP A 329 11.71 -4.22 -5.00
CA ASP A 329 12.24 -5.28 -5.86
C ASP A 329 11.38 -5.28 -7.14
N LYS A 330 12.02 -4.99 -8.28
CA LYS A 330 11.40 -4.85 -9.62
C LYS A 330 10.82 -6.16 -10.14
#